data_AF-A0A813IH64-F1
#
_entry.id   AF-A0A813IH64-F1
#
_cell.length_a   1.000
_cell.length_b   1.000
_cell.length_c   1.000
_cell.angle_alpha   90.00
_cell.angle_beta   90.00
_cell.angle_gamma   90.00
#
_symmetry.space_group_name_H-M   'P 1'
#
loop_
_entity.id
_entity.type
_entity.pdbx_description
1 polymer ?
#
loop_
_entity_poly.entity_id
_entity_poly.type
_entity_poly.pdbx_seq_one_letter_code
_entity_poly.pdbx_strand_id
1 'polypeptide(L)'
;ARDWPTRGAKRFNRRDQLEQQLQRAAREVERSRRAEAELSRPQDLKRAQVFEPLAPLAVPSYLEAYGYSARDAEAWLARPGSLAQPKLSLAVLGHEERDGHTLYLIACAVAEEGLPPLDWQVGKRLTSLREDLHDSVKEAFGENYARHFANTPFALKGGLPGTTARLSAWFASLAALANSGEAGPSVVALVLQFLEVPQAKERSSREDDTDDIEISIPEISIPVEDECQKLKTKPMPGSTIIHTVP
;
A
#
# COMPACT_ATOMS: atom_id res chain seq x y z
N ALA A 1 56.43 70.07 -36.57
CA ALA A 1 55.96 69.60 -35.25
C ALA A 1 55.31 68.23 -35.44
N ARG A 2 55.88 67.15 -34.89
CA ARG A 2 55.30 65.80 -34.93
C ARG A 2 54.89 65.44 -33.51
N ASP A 3 53.59 65.36 -33.32
CA ASP A 3 52.93 65.04 -32.05
C ASP A 3 52.87 63.51 -31.91
N TRP A 4 53.45 62.98 -30.84
CA TRP A 4 53.47 61.54 -30.55
C TRP A 4 52.43 61.25 -29.45
N PRO A 5 51.44 60.39 -29.68
CA PRO A 5 50.47 60.06 -28.66
C PRO A 5 51.13 59.21 -27.58
N THR A 6 51.23 59.75 -26.37
CA THR A 6 51.60 59.02 -25.16
C THR A 6 50.61 57.90 -24.93
N ARG A 7 51.00 56.66 -25.27
CA ARG A 7 50.27 55.45 -24.90
C ARG A 7 50.31 55.34 -23.38
N GLY A 8 49.22 55.74 -22.73
CA GLY A 8 48.99 55.47 -21.32
C GLY A 8 48.96 53.97 -21.10
N ALA A 9 50.08 53.41 -20.65
CA ALA A 9 50.16 52.03 -20.19
C ALA A 9 49.22 51.90 -18.99
N LYS A 10 48.03 51.35 -19.21
CA LYS A 10 47.13 50.95 -18.15
C LYS A 10 47.91 49.97 -17.25
N ARG A 11 48.39 50.45 -16.11
CA ARG A 11 48.92 49.60 -15.04
C ARG A 11 47.76 48.74 -14.56
N PHE A 12 47.60 47.59 -15.19
CA PHE A 12 46.62 46.60 -14.81
C PHE A 12 46.96 46.17 -13.39
N ASN A 13 46.07 46.49 -12.45
CA ASN A 13 46.34 46.32 -11.03
C ASN A 13 46.39 44.82 -10.73
N ARG A 14 47.54 44.36 -10.22
CA ARG A 14 47.75 42.95 -9.85
C ARG A 14 46.69 42.45 -8.86
N ARG A 15 46.11 43.36 -8.07
CA ARG A 15 44.98 43.09 -7.16
C ARG A 15 43.71 42.69 -7.92
N ASP A 16 43.35 43.42 -8.97
CA ASP A 16 42.14 43.14 -9.76
C ASP A 16 42.26 41.80 -10.51
N GLN A 17 43.48 41.44 -10.95
CA GLN A 17 43.75 40.15 -11.58
C GLN A 17 43.57 38.99 -10.59
N LEU A 18 44.07 39.13 -9.35
CA LEU A 18 43.90 38.13 -8.30
C LEU A 18 42.42 37.97 -7.91
N GLU A 19 41.69 39.07 -7.81
CA GLU A 19 40.25 39.04 -7.48
C GLU A 19 39.46 38.32 -8.58
N GLN A 20 39.75 38.59 -9.86
CA GLN A 20 39.14 37.86 -10.98
C GLN A 20 39.49 36.37 -10.97
N GLN A 21 40.71 36.00 -10.61
CA GLN A 21 41.10 34.58 -10.50
C GLN A 21 40.35 33.88 -9.37
N LEU A 22 40.22 34.50 -8.19
CA LEU A 22 39.47 33.95 -7.06
C LEU A 22 37.97 33.80 -7.39
N GLN A 23 37.37 34.79 -8.06
CA GLN A 23 35.97 34.70 -8.49
C GLN A 23 35.74 33.58 -9.52
N ARG A 24 36.68 33.32 -10.43
CA ARG A 24 36.61 32.19 -11.36
C ARG A 24 36.71 30.86 -10.64
N ALA A 25 37.68 30.70 -9.74
CA ALA A 25 37.85 29.50 -8.95
C ALA A 25 36.61 29.19 -8.08
N ALA A 26 36.04 30.21 -7.42
CA ALA A 26 34.83 30.03 -6.61
C ALA A 26 33.62 29.55 -7.43
N ARG A 27 33.43 30.11 -8.64
CA ARG A 27 32.36 29.67 -9.55
C ARG A 27 32.57 28.24 -10.06
N GLU A 28 33.82 27.84 -10.27
CA GLU A 28 34.16 26.48 -10.69
C GLU A 28 33.87 25.47 -9.57
N VAL A 29 34.25 25.78 -8.32
CA VAL A 29 33.91 24.95 -7.15
C VAL A 29 32.40 24.81 -6.97
N GLU A 30 31.63 25.89 -7.11
CA GLU A 30 30.16 25.84 -6.99
C GLU A 30 29.52 25.02 -8.13
N ARG A 31 30.05 25.13 -9.36
CA ARG A 31 29.62 24.28 -10.49
C ARG A 31 29.93 22.82 -10.22
N SER A 32 31.11 22.50 -9.71
CA SER A 32 31.47 21.12 -9.35
C SER A 32 30.60 20.58 -8.23
N ARG A 33 30.32 21.36 -7.18
CA ARG A 33 29.40 20.94 -6.11
C ARG A 33 27.99 20.70 -6.61
N ARG A 34 27.48 21.54 -7.50
CA ARG A 34 26.16 21.35 -8.10
C ARG A 34 26.11 20.12 -9.00
N ALA A 35 27.14 19.90 -9.81
CA ALA A 35 27.28 18.71 -10.66
C ALA A 35 27.43 17.42 -9.81
N GLU A 36 28.20 17.46 -8.73
CA GLU A 36 28.33 16.34 -7.78
C GLU A 36 27.02 16.09 -7.03
N ALA A 37 26.29 17.12 -6.61
CA ALA A 37 24.97 16.96 -5.98
C ALA A 37 23.91 16.41 -6.95
N GLU A 38 24.05 16.72 -8.25
CA GLU A 38 23.20 16.18 -9.32
C GLU A 38 23.56 14.71 -9.65
N LEU A 39 24.85 14.36 -9.66
CA LEU A 39 25.32 12.96 -9.80
C LEU A 39 25.07 12.09 -8.56
N SER A 40 25.12 12.69 -7.37
CA SER A 40 24.90 12.02 -6.09
C SER A 40 23.41 11.95 -5.72
N ARG A 41 22.53 12.53 -6.54
CA ARG A 41 21.10 12.32 -6.45
C ARG A 41 20.84 10.84 -6.78
N PRO A 42 20.38 10.00 -5.84
CA PRO A 42 20.18 8.57 -6.07
C PRO A 42 18.92 8.33 -6.92
N GLN A 43 18.83 8.94 -8.10
CA GLN A 43 17.62 8.98 -8.93
C GLN A 43 17.53 7.84 -9.95
N ASP A 44 18.63 7.21 -10.36
CA ASP A 44 18.59 6.27 -11.50
C ASP A 44 18.92 4.80 -11.19
N LEU A 45 19.25 4.46 -9.94
CA LEU A 45 19.51 3.07 -9.53
C LEU A 45 18.40 2.45 -8.67
N LYS A 46 17.23 3.09 -8.57
CA LYS A 46 15.96 2.34 -8.43
C LYS A 46 15.66 1.66 -9.77
N ARG A 47 16.59 0.78 -10.16
CA ARG A 47 16.40 -0.40 -11.00
C ARG A 47 14.97 -0.86 -10.78
N ALA A 48 14.19 -0.96 -11.85
CA ALA A 48 12.83 -1.47 -11.82
C ALA A 48 12.78 -2.61 -10.82
N GLN A 49 12.31 -2.32 -9.61
CA GLN A 49 12.17 -3.33 -8.59
C GLN A 49 11.02 -4.13 -9.12
N VAL A 50 11.36 -5.26 -9.74
CA VAL A 50 10.39 -6.25 -10.15
C VAL A 50 9.57 -6.53 -8.90
N PHE A 51 8.30 -6.19 -8.95
CA PHE A 51 7.42 -6.43 -7.84
C PHE A 51 7.24 -7.94 -7.71
N GLU A 52 7.71 -8.49 -6.59
CA GLU A 52 7.61 -9.91 -6.30
C GLU A 52 6.49 -10.14 -5.29
N PRO A 53 5.40 -10.82 -5.70
CA PRO A 53 4.32 -11.17 -4.79
C PRO A 53 4.83 -12.00 -3.62
N LEU A 54 4.18 -11.86 -2.46
CA LEU A 54 4.48 -12.68 -1.29
C LEU A 54 4.38 -14.18 -1.60
N ALA A 55 5.31 -14.96 -1.05
CA ALA A 55 5.22 -16.40 -1.08
C ALA A 55 3.90 -16.87 -0.42
N PRO A 56 3.21 -17.89 -0.96
CA PRO A 56 1.90 -18.32 -0.44
C PRO A 56 1.87 -18.59 1.08
N LEU A 57 2.97 -19.10 1.64
CA LEU A 57 3.10 -19.38 3.08
C LEU A 57 3.18 -18.12 3.96
N ALA A 58 3.57 -16.97 3.39
CA ALA A 58 3.67 -15.70 4.11
C ALA A 58 2.38 -14.87 4.05
N VAL A 59 1.42 -15.25 3.20
CA VAL A 59 0.17 -14.49 3.00
C VAL A 59 -0.65 -14.39 4.29
N PRO A 60 -0.90 -15.47 5.07
CA PRO A 60 -1.73 -15.37 6.27
C PRO A 60 -1.15 -14.44 7.34
N SER A 61 0.13 -14.60 7.68
CA SER A 61 0.80 -13.77 8.69
C SER A 61 0.91 -12.31 8.27
N TYR A 62 1.11 -12.05 6.98
CA TYR A 62 1.10 -10.69 6.44
C TYR A 62 -0.27 -10.01 6.59
N LEU A 63 -1.36 -10.74 6.29
CA LEU A 63 -2.72 -10.22 6.35
C LEU A 63 -3.24 -10.04 7.79
N GLU A 64 -2.81 -10.91 8.70
CA GLU A 64 -3.17 -10.85 10.12
C GLU A 64 -2.77 -9.52 10.77
N ALA A 65 -1.63 -8.94 10.36
CA ALA A 65 -1.16 -7.63 10.83
C ALA A 65 -2.13 -6.46 10.50
N TYR A 66 -3.07 -6.68 9.56
CA TYR A 66 -4.08 -5.70 9.16
C TYR A 66 -5.50 -6.11 9.54
N GLY A 67 -5.65 -7.12 10.42
CA GLY A 67 -6.93 -7.61 10.95
C GLY A 67 -7.64 -8.65 10.08
N TYR A 68 -7.04 -9.06 8.95
CA TYR A 68 -7.65 -10.04 8.05
C TYR A 68 -7.38 -11.46 8.53
N SER A 69 -8.40 -12.33 8.53
CA SER A 69 -8.26 -13.73 8.94
C SER A 69 -8.21 -14.67 7.72
N ALA A 70 -7.02 -14.98 7.24
CA ALA A 70 -6.80 -15.94 6.15
C ALA A 70 -6.36 -17.31 6.68
N ARG A 71 -6.86 -18.40 6.09
CA ARG A 71 -6.41 -19.76 6.40
C ARG A 71 -5.11 -20.10 5.66
N ASP A 72 -5.08 -19.74 4.39
CA ASP A 72 -3.97 -19.96 3.45
C ASP A 72 -4.00 -18.86 2.37
N ALA A 73 -3.22 -19.00 1.30
CA ALA A 73 -3.17 -18.00 0.22
C ALA A 73 -4.46 -17.95 -0.64
N GLU A 74 -5.32 -18.95 -0.56
CA GLU A 74 -6.50 -19.11 -1.42
C GLU A 74 -7.82 -18.97 -0.65
N ALA A 75 -7.83 -19.29 0.64
CA ALA A 75 -9.04 -19.36 1.46
C ALA A 75 -9.00 -18.46 2.70
N TRP A 76 -10.11 -17.75 2.91
CA TRP A 76 -10.38 -17.00 4.12
C TRP A 76 -10.79 -17.91 5.28
N LEU A 77 -10.32 -17.61 6.49
CA LEU A 77 -10.86 -18.21 7.73
C LEU A 77 -12.18 -17.53 8.11
N ALA A 78 -12.23 -16.21 7.99
CA ALA A 78 -13.45 -15.41 8.10
C ALA A 78 -13.58 -14.54 6.85
N ARG A 79 -14.76 -14.56 6.20
CA ARG A 79 -14.97 -13.77 4.99
C ARG A 79 -14.86 -12.26 5.30
N PRO A 80 -14.03 -11.50 4.57
CA PRO A 80 -14.04 -10.04 4.62
C PRO A 80 -15.46 -9.48 4.47
N GLY A 81 -15.73 -8.33 5.10
CA GLY A 81 -17.02 -7.65 5.04
C GLY A 81 -18.13 -8.19 5.95
N SER A 82 -17.86 -9.21 6.76
CA SER A 82 -18.73 -9.55 7.91
C SER A 82 -18.58 -8.52 9.04
N LEU A 83 -19.49 -8.54 10.04
CA LEU A 83 -19.66 -7.52 11.11
C LEU A 83 -18.43 -7.26 12.01
N ALA A 84 -17.25 -7.82 11.71
CA ALA A 84 -16.03 -7.57 12.47
C ALA A 84 -14.76 -7.70 11.61
N GLN A 85 -14.87 -7.62 10.28
CA GLN A 85 -13.73 -7.81 9.39
C GLN A 85 -13.25 -6.48 8.78
N PRO A 86 -11.94 -6.33 8.51
CA PRO A 86 -11.42 -5.11 7.94
C PRO A 86 -12.00 -4.82 6.57
N LYS A 87 -12.23 -3.54 6.31
CA LYS A 87 -12.75 -3.01 5.06
C LYS A 87 -11.67 -2.19 4.35
N LEU A 88 -11.32 -2.60 3.14
CA LEU A 88 -10.42 -1.91 2.25
C LEU A 88 -11.17 -0.86 1.42
N SER A 89 -10.67 0.37 1.38
CA SER A 89 -11.16 1.42 0.48
C SER A 89 -10.03 1.92 -0.40
N LEU A 90 -10.28 2.02 -1.70
CA LEU A 90 -9.32 2.48 -2.71
C LEU A 90 -9.98 3.59 -3.55
N ALA A 91 -9.31 4.73 -3.69
CA ALA A 91 -9.81 5.85 -4.48
C ALA A 91 -8.67 6.51 -5.26
N VAL A 92 -8.89 6.80 -6.54
CA VAL A 92 -7.92 7.54 -7.35
C VAL A 92 -8.23 9.04 -7.24
N LEU A 93 -7.36 9.77 -6.56
CA LEU A 93 -7.55 11.21 -6.29
C LEU A 93 -7.27 12.07 -7.53
N GLY A 94 -6.38 11.61 -8.41
CA GLY A 94 -5.97 12.36 -9.58
C GLY A 94 -4.65 11.83 -10.15
N HIS A 95 -3.94 12.71 -10.84
CA HIS A 95 -2.57 12.45 -11.27
C HIS A 95 -1.72 13.71 -11.15
N GLU A 96 -0.42 13.51 -10.98
CA GLU A 96 0.58 14.57 -11.03
C GLU A 96 1.70 14.19 -12.00
N GLU A 97 2.33 15.18 -12.62
CA GLU A 97 3.55 14.98 -13.40
C GLU A 97 4.78 15.24 -12.52
N ARG A 98 5.64 14.23 -12.41
CA ARG A 98 6.88 14.30 -11.64
C ARG A 98 8.02 13.72 -12.47
N ASP A 99 9.06 14.51 -12.68
CA ASP A 99 10.25 14.13 -13.45
C ASP A 99 9.93 13.58 -14.86
N GLY A 100 8.94 14.17 -15.54
CA GLY A 100 8.51 13.72 -16.88
C GLY A 100 7.69 12.42 -16.87
N HIS A 101 7.20 11.99 -15.72
CA HIS A 101 6.32 10.83 -15.57
C HIS A 101 5.00 11.21 -14.92
N THR A 102 3.90 10.64 -15.40
CA THR A 102 2.58 10.79 -14.77
C THR A 102 2.41 9.75 -13.67
N LEU A 103 2.21 10.21 -12.44
CA LEU A 103 1.89 9.41 -11.26
C LEU A 103 0.40 9.56 -10.94
N TYR A 104 -0.29 8.44 -10.77
CA TYR A 104 -1.67 8.40 -10.29
C TYR A 104 -1.65 8.32 -8.78
N LEU A 105 -2.30 9.29 -8.13
CA LEU A 105 -2.40 9.37 -6.68
C LEU A 105 -3.57 8.52 -6.21
N ILE A 106 -3.27 7.50 -5.41
CA ILE A 106 -4.24 6.52 -4.92
C ILE A 106 -4.33 6.68 -3.42
N ALA A 107 -5.50 7.09 -2.93
CA ALA A 107 -5.85 7.05 -1.51
C ALA A 107 -6.31 5.65 -1.15
N CYS A 108 -5.75 5.14 -0.06
CA CYS A 108 -6.01 3.80 0.46
C CYS A 108 -6.40 3.92 1.93
N ALA A 109 -7.32 3.09 2.38
CA ALA A 109 -7.54 2.90 3.80
C ALA A 109 -7.99 1.48 4.13
N VAL A 110 -7.62 1.02 5.32
CA VAL A 110 -8.12 -0.22 5.93
C VAL A 110 -8.75 0.16 7.27
N ALA A 111 -10.05 -0.11 7.40
CA ALA A 111 -10.82 0.18 8.60
C ALA A 111 -11.35 -1.10 9.22
N GLU A 112 -11.22 -1.25 10.54
CA GLU A 112 -11.75 -2.37 11.31
C GLU A 112 -12.62 -1.80 12.44
N GLU A 113 -13.71 -2.49 12.79
CA GLU A 113 -14.60 -2.02 13.85
C GLU A 113 -13.86 -1.97 15.20
N GLY A 114 -13.97 -0.84 15.90
CA GLY A 114 -13.30 -0.63 17.18
C GLY A 114 -11.83 -0.19 17.10
N LEU A 115 -11.21 -0.17 15.91
CA LEU A 115 -9.85 0.33 15.72
C LEU A 115 -9.82 1.62 14.90
N PRO A 116 -8.86 2.52 15.15
CA PRO A 116 -8.62 3.66 14.27
C PRO A 116 -8.33 3.17 12.83
N PRO A 117 -8.93 3.78 11.80
CA PRO A 117 -8.65 3.42 10.42
C PRO A 117 -7.18 3.72 10.08
N LEU A 118 -6.56 2.86 9.28
CA LEU A 118 -5.24 3.08 8.70
C LEU A 118 -5.41 3.69 7.32
N ASP A 119 -5.10 4.97 7.15
CA ASP A 119 -5.17 5.70 5.89
C ASP A 119 -3.78 6.06 5.36
N TRP A 120 -3.60 5.95 4.05
CA TRP A 120 -2.36 6.35 3.39
C TRP A 120 -2.59 6.72 1.92
N GLN A 121 -1.57 7.31 1.29
CA GLN A 121 -1.60 7.66 -0.13
C GLN A 121 -0.33 7.17 -0.81
N VAL A 122 -0.48 6.72 -2.05
CA VAL A 122 0.65 6.26 -2.87
C VAL A 122 0.53 6.78 -4.30
N GLY A 123 1.66 7.17 -4.89
CA GLY A 123 1.76 7.57 -6.28
C GLY A 123 2.30 6.44 -7.14
N LYS A 124 1.53 5.96 -8.13
CA LYS A 124 1.96 4.87 -9.03
C LYS A 124 1.90 5.27 -10.50
N ARG A 125 2.88 4.83 -11.29
CA ARG A 125 2.85 4.98 -12.75
C ARG A 125 1.81 4.02 -13.35
N LEU A 126 1.20 4.40 -14.47
CA LEU A 126 0.27 3.52 -15.19
C LEU A 126 0.91 2.21 -15.66
N THR A 127 2.21 2.23 -15.97
CA THR A 127 2.97 1.02 -16.35
C THR A 127 3.07 0.06 -15.18
N SER A 128 3.50 0.52 -14.01
CA SER A 128 3.56 -0.30 -12.78
C SER A 128 2.18 -0.81 -12.38
N LEU A 129 1.14 0.04 -12.42
CA LEU A 129 -0.24 -0.40 -12.17
C LEU A 129 -0.70 -1.51 -13.10
N ARG A 130 -0.21 -1.51 -14.35
CA ARG A 130 -0.56 -2.53 -15.33
C ARG A 130 0.21 -3.82 -15.07
N GLU A 131 1.53 -3.72 -15.07
CA GLU A 131 2.46 -4.85 -15.10
C GLU A 131 2.50 -5.57 -13.76
N ASP A 132 2.51 -4.83 -12.65
CA ASP A 132 2.74 -5.39 -11.31
C ASP A 132 1.44 -5.69 -10.55
N LEU A 133 0.34 -4.98 -10.87
CA LEU A 133 -0.94 -5.13 -10.17
C LEU A 133 -2.03 -5.73 -11.05
N HIS A 134 -2.39 -5.04 -12.14
CA HIS A 134 -3.51 -5.48 -12.98
C HIS A 134 -3.28 -6.85 -13.61
N ASP A 135 -2.10 -7.10 -14.15
CA ASP A 135 -1.81 -8.37 -14.84
C ASP A 135 -1.82 -9.54 -13.85
N SER A 136 -1.26 -9.36 -12.64
CA SER A 136 -1.33 -10.35 -11.55
C SER A 136 -2.75 -10.57 -11.02
N VAL A 137 -3.55 -9.50 -10.85
CA VAL A 137 -4.97 -9.64 -10.49
C VAL A 137 -5.72 -10.39 -11.59
N LYS A 138 -5.49 -10.06 -12.85
CA LYS A 138 -6.13 -10.72 -13.98
C LYS A 138 -5.77 -12.20 -14.06
N GLU A 139 -4.51 -12.55 -13.83
CA GLU A 139 -4.05 -13.93 -13.75
C GLU A 139 -4.74 -14.68 -12.61
N ALA A 140 -4.76 -14.10 -11.40
CA ALA A 140 -5.36 -14.73 -10.22
C ALA A 140 -6.87 -15.01 -10.37
N PHE A 141 -7.60 -14.13 -11.07
CA PHE A 141 -9.03 -14.35 -11.33
C PHE A 141 -9.31 -15.27 -12.53
N GLY A 142 -8.33 -15.51 -13.40
CA GLY A 142 -8.45 -16.35 -14.58
C GLY A 142 -9.68 -16.01 -15.44
N GLU A 143 -10.50 -17.00 -15.74
CA GLU A 143 -11.73 -16.86 -16.55
C GLU A 143 -12.77 -15.95 -15.89
N ASN A 144 -12.76 -15.82 -14.56
CA ASN A 144 -13.71 -14.98 -13.83
C ASN A 144 -13.39 -13.48 -13.93
N TYR A 145 -12.20 -13.09 -14.39
CA TYR A 145 -11.83 -11.68 -14.47
C TYR A 145 -12.81 -10.86 -15.31
N ALA A 146 -13.20 -11.39 -16.48
CA ALA A 146 -14.15 -10.71 -17.36
C ALA A 146 -15.51 -10.51 -16.67
N ARG A 147 -15.96 -11.47 -15.86
CA ARG A 147 -17.22 -11.36 -15.11
C ARG A 147 -17.19 -10.23 -14.09
N HIS A 148 -16.10 -10.12 -13.31
CA HIS A 148 -16.02 -9.12 -12.26
C HIS A 148 -15.71 -7.71 -12.79
N PHE A 149 -14.96 -7.59 -13.90
CA PHE A 149 -14.48 -6.30 -14.42
C PHE A 149 -15.11 -5.87 -15.76
N ALA A 150 -16.16 -6.54 -16.24
CA ALA A 150 -16.84 -6.18 -17.50
C ALA A 150 -17.29 -4.71 -17.57
N ASN A 151 -17.87 -4.23 -16.47
CA ASN A 151 -18.40 -2.86 -16.38
C ASN A 151 -17.34 -1.82 -15.99
N THR A 152 -16.19 -2.27 -15.49
CA THR A 152 -15.11 -1.41 -15.00
C THR A 152 -13.78 -1.90 -15.56
N PRO A 153 -13.58 -1.88 -16.89
CA PRO A 153 -12.35 -2.35 -17.50
C PRO A 153 -11.19 -1.47 -17.07
N PHE A 154 -10.00 -2.06 -16.97
CA PHE A 154 -8.78 -1.32 -16.69
C PHE A 154 -8.53 -0.23 -17.73
N ALA A 155 -7.82 0.82 -17.35
CA ALA A 155 -7.50 1.92 -18.25
C ALA A 155 -6.74 1.46 -19.50
N LEU A 156 -6.84 2.22 -20.59
CA LEU A 156 -6.09 1.97 -21.83
C LEU A 156 -4.66 2.54 -21.74
N LYS A 157 -3.78 2.12 -22.65
CA LYS A 157 -2.44 2.71 -22.80
C LYS A 157 -2.55 4.10 -23.46
N GLY A 158 -1.62 5.00 -23.15
CA GLY A 158 -1.45 6.26 -23.88
C GLY A 158 -2.11 7.51 -23.28
N GLY A 159 -2.62 7.47 -22.04
CA GLY A 159 -3.05 8.67 -21.33
C GLY A 159 -4.24 9.40 -21.96
N LEU A 160 -5.12 8.69 -22.68
CA LEU A 160 -6.34 9.26 -23.24
C LEU A 160 -7.20 9.91 -22.12
N PRO A 161 -7.96 10.97 -22.44
CA PRO A 161 -8.87 11.59 -21.48
C PRO A 161 -9.83 10.54 -20.89
N GLY A 162 -10.02 10.59 -19.57
CA GLY A 162 -10.82 9.62 -18.82
C GLY A 162 -10.04 8.45 -18.22
N THR A 163 -8.70 8.40 -18.40
CA THR A 163 -7.85 7.40 -17.74
C THR A 163 -8.05 7.35 -16.23
N THR A 164 -8.06 8.52 -15.56
CA THR A 164 -8.33 8.62 -14.11
C THR A 164 -9.67 8.03 -13.71
N ALA A 165 -10.73 8.33 -14.48
CA ALA A 165 -12.08 7.83 -14.20
C ALA A 165 -12.17 6.30 -14.33
N ARG A 166 -11.53 5.73 -15.35
CA ARG A 166 -11.46 4.26 -15.53
C ARG A 166 -10.68 3.59 -14.41
N LEU A 167 -9.53 4.14 -14.00
CA LEU A 167 -8.78 3.62 -12.87
C LEU A 167 -9.58 3.69 -11.58
N SER A 168 -10.27 4.81 -11.33
CA SER A 168 -11.13 4.96 -10.16
C SER A 168 -12.23 3.89 -10.12
N ALA A 169 -12.91 3.65 -11.25
CA ALA A 169 -13.95 2.64 -11.34
C ALA A 169 -13.38 1.22 -11.14
N TRP A 170 -12.23 0.92 -11.74
CA TRP A 170 -11.56 -0.37 -11.59
C TRP A 170 -11.11 -0.63 -10.13
N PHE A 171 -10.50 0.36 -9.48
CA PHE A 171 -10.10 0.26 -8.07
C PHE A 171 -11.30 0.13 -7.12
N ALA A 172 -12.40 0.81 -7.40
CA ALA A 172 -13.64 0.65 -6.65
C ALA A 172 -14.18 -0.79 -6.73
N SER A 173 -14.20 -1.38 -7.94
CA SER A 173 -14.58 -2.79 -8.12
C SER A 173 -13.63 -3.74 -7.39
N LEU A 174 -12.32 -3.51 -7.49
CA LEU A 174 -11.32 -4.32 -6.78
C LEU A 174 -11.50 -4.28 -5.25
N ALA A 175 -11.73 -3.09 -4.69
CA ALA A 175 -12.04 -2.93 -3.26
C ALA A 175 -13.35 -3.64 -2.88
N ALA A 176 -14.38 -3.58 -3.74
CA ALA A 176 -15.64 -4.29 -3.50
C ALA A 176 -15.45 -5.81 -3.45
N LEU A 177 -14.66 -6.38 -4.38
CA LEU A 177 -14.34 -7.82 -4.41
C LEU A 177 -13.51 -8.26 -3.19
N ALA A 178 -12.55 -7.43 -2.77
CA ALA A 178 -11.78 -7.67 -1.55
C ALA A 178 -12.70 -7.69 -0.32
N ASN A 179 -13.61 -6.70 -0.22
CA ASN A 179 -14.53 -6.57 0.90
C ASN A 179 -15.65 -7.61 0.92
N SER A 180 -16.04 -8.19 -0.21
CA SER A 180 -17.04 -9.28 -0.24
C SER A 180 -16.42 -10.67 0.00
N GLY A 181 -15.09 -10.75 0.06
CA GLY A 181 -14.34 -12.00 0.13
C GLY A 181 -14.33 -12.79 -1.19
N GLU A 182 -14.72 -12.17 -2.30
CA GLU A 182 -14.61 -12.77 -3.64
C GLU A 182 -13.16 -12.76 -4.16
N ALA A 183 -12.37 -11.77 -3.76
CA ALA A 183 -10.92 -11.82 -3.95
C ALA A 183 -10.30 -12.74 -2.90
N GLY A 184 -9.42 -13.65 -3.33
CA GLY A 184 -8.67 -14.53 -2.43
C GLY A 184 -7.65 -13.76 -1.57
N PRO A 185 -7.17 -14.35 -0.46
CA PRO A 185 -6.15 -13.76 0.41
C PRO A 185 -4.90 -13.29 -0.34
N SER A 186 -4.38 -14.09 -1.27
CA SER A 186 -3.22 -13.73 -2.09
C SER A 186 -3.41 -12.43 -2.87
N VAL A 187 -4.60 -12.21 -3.44
CA VAL A 187 -4.93 -10.98 -4.17
C VAL A 187 -5.00 -9.78 -3.23
N VAL A 188 -5.62 -9.92 -2.05
CA VAL A 188 -5.68 -8.82 -1.08
C VAL A 188 -4.28 -8.48 -0.57
N ALA A 189 -3.46 -9.48 -0.28
CA ALA A 189 -2.07 -9.28 0.15
C ALA A 189 -1.24 -8.59 -0.95
N LEU A 190 -1.38 -9.04 -2.20
CA LEU A 190 -0.78 -8.42 -3.39
C LEU A 190 -1.13 -6.93 -3.50
N VAL A 191 -2.43 -6.59 -3.36
CA VAL A 191 -2.91 -5.21 -3.42
C VAL A 191 -2.31 -4.35 -2.31
N LEU A 192 -2.34 -4.84 -1.06
CA LEU A 192 -1.79 -4.11 0.08
C LEU A 192 -0.27 -3.90 -0.05
N GLN A 193 0.47 -4.95 -0.45
CA GLN A 193 1.92 -4.89 -0.65
C GLN A 193 2.27 -3.93 -1.79
N PHE A 194 1.59 -4.04 -2.94
CA PHE A 194 1.82 -3.17 -4.09
C PHE A 194 1.53 -1.71 -3.77
N LEU A 195 0.46 -1.43 -3.02
CA LEU A 195 0.08 -0.09 -2.59
C LEU A 195 0.89 0.42 -1.39
N GLU A 196 1.95 -0.28 -1.01
CA GLU A 196 2.91 0.12 0.03
C GLU A 196 2.19 0.46 1.34
N VAL A 197 1.27 -0.41 1.78
CA VAL A 197 0.58 -0.25 3.05
C VAL A 197 1.61 0.02 4.16
N PRO A 198 1.43 1.06 5.00
CA PRO A 198 2.33 1.32 6.10
C PRO A 198 2.40 0.08 7.01
N GLN A 199 3.59 -0.24 7.50
CA GLN A 199 3.71 -1.27 8.53
C GLN A 199 2.76 -0.91 9.68
N ALA A 200 1.95 -1.88 10.10
CA ALA A 200 1.13 -1.76 11.29
C ALA A 200 2.07 -1.67 12.50
N LYS A 201 2.63 -0.48 12.74
CA LYS A 201 3.38 -0.18 13.95
C LYS A 201 2.49 -0.60 15.09
N GLU A 202 2.98 -1.55 15.87
CA GLU A 202 2.32 -2.21 16.98
C GLU A 202 1.21 -1.33 17.55
N ARG A 203 -0.04 -1.57 17.13
CA ARG A 203 -1.22 -0.88 17.65
C ARG A 203 -1.42 -1.15 19.16
N SER A 204 -0.48 -1.86 19.80
CA SER A 204 -0.56 -2.48 21.11
C SER A 204 0.07 -1.68 22.25
N SER A 205 0.68 -0.52 22.03
CA SER A 205 1.09 0.33 23.15
C SER A 205 0.01 1.36 23.49
N ARG A 206 -1.25 0.92 23.57
CA ARG A 206 -2.17 1.59 24.49
C ARG A 206 -1.64 1.19 25.86
N GLU A 207 -0.66 1.96 26.31
CA GLU A 207 -0.18 1.97 27.68
C GLU A 207 -1.45 2.07 28.52
N ASP A 208 -1.77 0.96 29.18
CA ASP A 208 -2.60 0.94 30.37
C ASP A 208 -1.89 1.85 31.39
N ASP A 209 -2.03 3.17 31.24
CA ASP A 209 -2.06 4.12 32.35
C ASP A 209 -3.34 3.84 33.15
N THR A 210 -3.49 2.58 33.58
CA THR A 210 -4.32 2.22 34.70
C THR A 210 -3.48 2.56 35.93
N ASP A 211 -3.44 3.85 36.25
CA ASP A 211 -3.15 4.30 37.60
C ASP A 211 -4.06 3.50 38.54
N ASP A 212 -3.49 2.51 39.22
CA ASP A 212 -3.90 1.97 40.52
C ASP A 212 -5.43 1.88 40.77
N ILE A 213 -6.16 1.10 39.97
CA ILE A 213 -7.44 0.55 40.46
C ILE A 213 -7.10 -0.64 41.36
N GLU A 214 -6.91 -0.34 42.64
CA GLU A 214 -6.87 -1.31 43.73
C GLU A 214 -8.23 -2.05 43.80
N ILE A 215 -8.38 -3.10 42.98
CA ILE A 215 -9.54 -3.99 43.03
C ILE A 215 -9.39 -4.82 44.32
N SER A 216 -9.97 -4.30 45.40
CA SER A 216 -10.26 -5.08 46.61
C SER A 216 -11.18 -6.23 46.23
N ILE A 217 -10.62 -7.42 46.02
CA ILE A 217 -11.38 -8.64 45.75
C ILE A 217 -12.12 -9.00 47.05
N PRO A 218 -13.48 -8.96 47.09
CA PRO A 218 -14.18 -9.54 48.22
C PRO A 218 -13.97 -11.06 48.18
N GLU A 219 -13.60 -11.63 49.32
CA GLU A 219 -13.39 -13.06 49.53
C GLU A 219 -14.72 -13.80 49.30
N ILE A 220 -14.94 -14.29 48.08
CA ILE A 220 -16.13 -15.08 47.73
C ILE A 220 -15.90 -16.52 48.21
N SER A 221 -16.57 -16.88 49.31
CA SER A 221 -16.73 -18.24 49.76
C SER A 221 -17.53 -19.04 48.73
N ILE A 222 -16.86 -19.92 47.99
CA ILE A 222 -17.48 -20.83 47.03
C ILE A 222 -17.97 -22.08 47.78
N PRO A 223 -19.28 -22.39 47.80
CA PRO A 223 -19.78 -23.66 48.29
C PRO A 223 -19.44 -24.75 47.26
N VAL A 224 -18.73 -25.78 47.71
CA VAL A 224 -18.51 -27.00 46.95
C VAL A 224 -19.80 -27.82 47.01
N GLU A 225 -20.66 -27.68 46.02
CA GLU A 225 -21.80 -28.59 45.83
C GLU A 225 -21.45 -29.64 44.76
N ASP A 226 -21.38 -30.87 45.28
CA ASP A 226 -21.22 -32.13 44.60
C ASP A 226 -22.62 -32.57 44.13
N GLU A 227 -23.03 -32.25 42.88
CA GLU A 227 -24.28 -32.78 42.34
C GLU A 227 -24.13 -33.39 40.93
N CYS A 228 -23.99 -34.70 40.98
CA CYS A 228 -24.16 -35.68 39.93
C CYS A 228 -25.61 -35.68 39.38
N GLN A 229 -25.82 -35.62 38.06
CA GLN A 229 -26.97 -36.28 37.41
C GLN A 229 -26.91 -36.41 35.87
N LYS A 230 -26.65 -37.67 35.44
CA LYS A 230 -27.25 -38.41 34.31
C LYS A 230 -27.98 -37.59 33.22
N LEU A 231 -27.31 -37.34 32.10
CA LEU A 231 -27.97 -37.02 30.83
C LEU A 231 -28.33 -38.30 30.07
N LYS A 232 -29.63 -38.61 30.05
CA LYS A 232 -30.26 -39.65 29.22
C LYS A 232 -30.17 -39.27 27.74
N THR A 233 -29.51 -40.11 26.96
CA THR A 233 -29.52 -40.07 25.50
C THR A 233 -30.90 -40.47 24.98
N LYS A 234 -31.56 -39.57 24.23
CA LYS A 234 -32.77 -39.86 23.45
C LYS A 234 -32.36 -40.34 22.06
N PRO A 235 -32.83 -41.51 21.58
CA PRO A 235 -32.63 -41.93 20.20
C PRO A 235 -33.51 -41.11 19.25
N MET A 236 -32.91 -40.58 18.19
CA MET A 236 -33.59 -39.91 17.08
C MET A 236 -34.26 -40.95 16.16
N PRO A 237 -35.55 -40.79 15.82
CA PRO A 237 -36.22 -41.69 14.90
C PRO A 237 -36.08 -41.22 13.44
N GLY A 238 -35.79 -42.18 12.56
CA GLY A 238 -36.37 -42.24 11.22
C GLY A 238 -35.70 -41.42 10.13
N SER A 239 -34.64 -41.97 9.52
CA SER A 239 -34.18 -41.56 8.20
C SER A 239 -34.97 -42.31 7.13
N THR A 240 -35.98 -41.65 6.57
CA THR A 240 -36.78 -42.18 5.45
C THR A 240 -35.99 -42.07 4.15
N ILE A 241 -35.63 -43.21 3.58
CA ILE A 241 -35.02 -43.35 2.25
C ILE A 241 -36.14 -43.27 1.21
N ILE A 242 -36.11 -42.26 0.34
CA ILE A 242 -36.98 -42.20 -0.84
C ILE A 242 -36.20 -42.80 -2.02
N HIS A 243 -36.67 -43.96 -2.46
CA HIS A 243 -36.30 -44.62 -3.71
C HIS A 243 -36.80 -43.79 -4.91
N THR A 244 -35.90 -43.44 -5.82
CA THR A 244 -36.25 -43.02 -7.18
C THR A 244 -36.12 -44.24 -8.10
N VAL A 245 -37.17 -44.51 -8.87
CA VAL A 245 -37.27 -45.56 -9.90
C VAL A 245 -37.45 -44.85 -11.26
N PRO A 246 -37.34 -45.59 -12.38
CA PRO A 246 -36.23 -45.61 -13.34
C PRO A 246 -36.32 -44.55 -14.47
#